data_AF-A0A5C3MNQ4-F1
#
_entry.id   AF-A0A5C3MNQ4-F1
#
_cell.length_a   1.000
_cell.length_b   1.000
_cell.length_c   1.000
_cell.angle_alpha   90.00
_cell.angle_beta   90.00
_cell.angle_gamma   90.00
#
_symmetry.space_group_name_H-M   'P 1'
#
loop_
_entity.id
_entity.type
_entity.pdbx_description
1 polymer ?
#
loop_
_entity_poly.entity_id
_entity_poly.type
_entity_poly.pdbx_seq_one_letter_code
_entity_poly.pdbx_strand_id
1 'polypeptide(L)'
;MSFIFGTLSGALVAGGAYYGFSNLIQTRTQTHRRDLHTLSQRLLNPPSALNAPAPAAARIAHDAFSAQLKERWNQEIGGIFQISREWAAKGADWGKRTLYGVSGGQKHA
;
A
#
# COMPACT_ATOMS: atom_id res chain seq x y z
N MET A 1 -70.79 23.47 -4.20
CA MET A 1 -70.29 23.16 -2.84
C MET A 1 -68.89 22.49 -2.82
N SER A 2 -68.38 21.90 -3.91
CA SER A 2 -67.09 21.15 -3.90
C SER A 2 -65.80 22.00 -3.87
N PHE A 3 -65.84 23.25 -4.36
CA PHE A 3 -64.63 24.10 -4.47
C PHE A 3 -64.07 24.57 -3.12
N ILE A 4 -64.95 24.81 -2.13
CA ILE A 4 -64.57 25.30 -0.80
C ILE A 4 -63.93 24.17 0.04
N PHE A 5 -64.44 22.94 -0.10
CA PHE A 5 -63.82 21.77 0.53
C PHE A 5 -62.46 21.42 -0.10
N GLY A 6 -62.28 21.66 -1.40
CA GLY A 6 -60.99 21.49 -2.09
C GLY A 6 -59.92 22.47 -1.64
N THR A 7 -60.25 23.76 -1.47
CA THR A 7 -59.30 24.78 -0.99
C THR A 7 -58.97 24.65 0.49
N LEU A 8 -59.94 24.30 1.35
CA LEU A 8 -59.68 23.99 2.76
C LEU A 8 -58.77 22.77 2.91
N SER A 9 -59.03 21.70 2.15
CA SER A 9 -58.21 20.48 2.19
C SER A 9 -56.79 20.73 1.66
N GLY A 10 -56.66 21.50 0.57
CA GLY A 10 -55.36 21.91 0.02
C GLY A 10 -54.54 22.78 0.99
N ALA A 11 -55.18 23.73 1.68
CA ALA A 11 -54.52 24.57 2.69
C ALA A 11 -54.09 23.79 3.93
N LEU A 12 -54.85 22.77 4.35
CA LEU A 12 -54.53 21.94 5.52
C LEU A 12 -53.37 20.97 5.24
N VAL A 13 -53.33 20.39 4.05
CA VAL A 13 -52.19 19.55 3.61
C VAL A 13 -50.95 20.42 3.39
N ALA A 14 -51.08 21.57 2.71
CA ALA A 14 -49.96 22.49 2.49
C ALA A 14 -49.48 23.16 3.79
N GLY A 15 -50.34 23.41 4.76
CA GLY A 15 -49.96 23.96 6.06
C GLY A 15 -49.41 22.90 7.00
N GLY A 16 -50.13 21.80 7.21
CA GLY A 16 -49.78 20.78 8.20
C GLY A 16 -48.65 19.85 7.75
N ALA A 17 -48.70 19.34 6.51
CA ALA A 17 -47.67 18.44 6.02
C ALA A 17 -46.37 19.19 5.72
N TYR A 18 -46.43 20.36 5.08
CA TYR A 18 -45.22 21.12 4.76
C TYR A 18 -44.49 21.58 6.02
N TYR A 19 -45.18 22.20 6.99
CA TYR A 19 -44.52 22.63 8.24
C TYR A 19 -44.08 21.42 9.07
N GLY A 20 -44.86 20.34 9.10
CA GLY A 20 -44.48 19.10 9.78
C GLY A 20 -43.22 18.47 9.21
N PHE A 21 -43.18 18.28 7.88
CA PHE A 21 -42.00 17.75 7.20
C PHE A 21 -40.81 18.72 7.24
N SER A 22 -41.04 20.01 7.09
CA SER A 22 -39.98 21.03 7.18
C SER A 22 -39.33 21.02 8.57
N ASN A 23 -40.12 21.03 9.64
CA ASN A 23 -39.59 20.97 11.00
C ASN A 23 -38.91 19.63 11.30
N LEU A 24 -39.45 18.51 10.77
CA LEU A 24 -38.82 17.20 10.89
C LEU A 24 -37.46 17.14 10.20
N ILE A 25 -37.38 17.62 8.94
CA ILE A 25 -36.15 17.68 8.15
C ILE A 25 -35.14 18.57 8.86
N GLN A 26 -35.56 19.76 9.32
CA GLN A 26 -34.70 20.69 10.02
C GLN A 26 -34.14 20.10 11.32
N THR A 27 -34.99 19.45 12.13
CA THR A 27 -34.57 18.81 13.37
C THR A 27 -33.60 17.65 13.11
N ARG A 28 -33.92 16.77 12.17
CA ARG A 28 -33.04 15.66 11.76
C ARG A 28 -31.69 16.17 11.26
N THR A 29 -31.70 17.24 10.47
CA THR A 29 -30.48 17.84 9.92
C THR A 29 -29.61 18.45 11.01
N GLN A 30 -30.21 19.14 11.98
CA GLN A 30 -29.48 19.69 13.13
C GLN A 30 -28.87 18.59 13.99
N THR A 31 -29.60 17.50 14.23
CA THR A 31 -29.06 16.32 14.94
C THR A 31 -27.89 15.73 14.16
N HIS A 32 -28.06 15.49 12.86
CA HIS A 32 -27.01 14.90 12.04
C HIS A 32 -25.76 15.79 11.97
N ARG A 33 -25.93 17.11 11.90
CA ARG A 33 -24.83 18.07 11.96
C ARG A 33 -24.07 18.00 13.28
N ARG A 34 -24.77 17.86 14.41
CA ARG A 34 -24.13 17.68 15.73
C ARG A 34 -23.38 16.35 15.83
N ASP A 35 -23.94 15.28 15.30
CA ASP A 35 -23.30 13.96 15.30
C ASP A 35 -22.04 13.96 14.45
N LEU A 36 -22.12 14.50 13.22
CA LEU A 36 -20.96 14.65 12.34
C LEU A 36 -19.88 15.54 12.96
N HIS A 37 -20.28 16.62 13.64
CA HIS A 37 -19.33 17.47 14.37
C HIS A 37 -18.65 16.72 15.52
N THR A 38 -19.40 15.89 16.25
CA THR A 38 -18.86 15.09 17.36
C THR A 38 -17.89 14.03 16.83
N LEU A 39 -18.23 13.36 15.72
CA LEU A 39 -17.37 12.38 15.07
C LEU A 39 -16.10 13.03 14.48
N SER A 40 -16.22 14.21 13.88
CA SER A 40 -15.05 14.92 13.35
C SER A 40 -14.10 15.37 14.46
N GLN A 41 -14.63 15.85 15.57
CA GLN A 41 -13.83 16.15 16.76
C GLN A 41 -13.12 14.92 17.31
N ARG A 42 -13.78 13.75 17.33
CA ARG A 42 -13.17 12.48 17.75
C ARG A 42 -12.11 11.97 16.78
N LEU A 43 -12.22 12.25 15.49
CA LEU A 43 -11.19 11.92 14.49
C LEU A 43 -9.95 12.80 14.64
N LEU A 44 -10.14 14.10 14.91
CA LEU A 44 -9.04 15.05 15.12
C LEU A 44 -8.36 14.86 16.48
N ASN A 45 -9.13 14.53 17.52
CA ASN A 45 -8.65 14.25 18.86
C ASN A 45 -9.03 12.82 19.24
N PRO A 46 -8.34 11.80 18.69
CA PRO A 46 -8.62 10.42 19.03
C PRO A 46 -8.36 10.21 20.52
N PRO A 47 -9.26 9.53 21.25
CA PRO A 47 -9.01 9.20 22.64
C PRO A 47 -7.72 8.39 22.75
N SER A 48 -6.83 8.81 23.63
CA SER A 48 -5.45 8.29 23.80
C SER A 48 -5.36 6.82 24.24
N ALA A 49 -6.49 6.17 24.51
CA ALA A 49 -6.57 4.86 25.15
C ALA A 49 -7.32 3.81 24.31
N LEU A 50 -7.16 3.84 22.98
CA LEU A 50 -7.55 2.69 22.18
C LEU A 50 -6.40 1.68 22.18
N ASN A 51 -6.61 0.51 22.78
CA ASN A 51 -5.76 -0.67 22.62
C ASN A 51 -5.93 -1.21 21.19
N ALA A 52 -5.61 -0.37 20.20
CA ALA A 52 -5.72 -0.67 18.80
C ALA A 52 -4.37 -1.21 18.32
N PRO A 53 -4.37 -2.27 17.51
CA PRO A 53 -3.14 -2.77 16.92
C PRO A 53 -2.50 -1.67 16.06
N ALA A 54 -1.17 -1.60 16.05
CA ALA A 54 -0.39 -0.56 15.36
C ALA A 54 -0.96 -0.26 13.96
N PRO A 55 -0.97 1.03 13.53
CA PRO A 55 -1.57 1.43 12.27
C PRO A 55 -1.04 0.60 11.11
N ALA A 56 -1.87 0.32 10.10
CA ALA A 56 -1.50 -0.55 8.98
C ALA A 56 -0.19 -0.11 8.30
N ALA A 57 0.06 1.20 8.21
CA ALA A 57 1.32 1.76 7.71
C ALA A 57 2.56 1.33 8.53
N ALA A 58 2.42 1.21 9.85
CA ALA A 58 3.49 0.72 10.73
C ALA A 58 3.72 -0.80 10.63
N ARG A 59 2.82 -1.54 9.96
CA ARG A 59 2.96 -2.99 9.71
C ARG A 59 3.67 -3.29 8.40
N ILE A 60 3.90 -2.28 7.56
CA ILE A 60 4.60 -2.45 6.29
C ILE A 60 6.09 -2.54 6.61
N ALA A 61 6.68 -3.71 6.38
CA ALA A 61 8.12 -3.92 6.52
C ALA A 61 8.84 -3.14 5.39
N HIS A 62 9.40 -1.97 5.73
CA HIS A 62 10.07 -1.09 4.76
C HIS A 62 11.34 -1.73 4.19
N ASP A 63 11.96 -2.65 4.94
CA ASP A 63 13.24 -3.26 4.58
C ASP A 63 13.13 -4.54 3.75
N ALA A 64 11.92 -5.09 3.57
CA ALA A 64 11.78 -6.40 2.93
C ALA A 64 12.24 -6.38 1.45
N PHE A 65 11.88 -5.34 0.71
CA PHE A 65 12.25 -5.22 -0.70
C PHE A 65 13.72 -4.81 -0.89
N SER A 66 14.20 -3.83 -0.13
CA SER A 66 15.58 -3.36 -0.23
C SER A 66 16.58 -4.44 0.20
N ALA A 67 16.27 -5.23 1.23
CA ALA A 67 17.08 -6.36 1.64
C ALA A 67 17.12 -7.47 0.57
N GLN A 68 15.98 -7.81 -0.03
CA GLN A 68 15.93 -8.79 -1.12
C GLN A 68 16.72 -8.32 -2.35
N LEU A 69 16.60 -7.04 -2.71
CA LEU A 69 17.35 -6.47 -3.83
C LEU A 69 18.86 -6.51 -3.56
N LYS A 70 19.27 -6.10 -2.35
CA LYS A 70 20.67 -6.14 -1.92
C LYS A 70 21.24 -7.56 -1.93
N GLU A 71 20.45 -8.53 -1.46
CA GLU A 71 20.85 -9.93 -1.43
C GLU A 71 21.07 -10.46 -2.85
N ARG A 72 20.11 -10.22 -3.76
CA ARG A 72 20.24 -10.62 -5.17
C ARG A 72 21.43 -9.95 -5.84
N TRP A 73 21.62 -8.65 -5.62
CA TRP A 73 22.75 -7.91 -6.16
C TRP A 73 24.10 -8.49 -5.70
N ASN A 74 24.23 -8.79 -4.41
CA ASN A 74 25.45 -9.37 -3.86
C ASN A 74 25.73 -10.77 -4.42
N GLN A 75 24.69 -11.59 -4.62
CA GLN A 75 24.82 -12.92 -5.21
C GLN A 75 25.33 -12.85 -6.66
N GLU A 76 24.78 -11.94 -7.47
CA GLU A 76 25.19 -11.76 -8.86
C GLU A 76 26.63 -11.27 -8.98
N ILE A 77 27.02 -10.24 -8.19
CA ILE A 77 28.41 -9.76 -8.18
C ILE A 77 29.38 -10.85 -7.71
N GLY A 78 29.01 -11.59 -6.67
CA GLY A 78 29.81 -12.71 -6.18
C GLY A 78 30.02 -13.78 -7.24
N GLY A 79 28.98 -14.11 -7.99
CA GLY A 79 29.04 -15.05 -9.12
C GLY A 79 29.98 -14.59 -10.22
N ILE A 80 29.86 -13.32 -10.66
CA ILE A 80 30.73 -12.73 -11.68
C ILE A 80 32.20 -12.76 -11.23
N PHE A 81 32.47 -12.47 -9.96
CA PHE A 81 33.83 -12.45 -9.42
C PHE A 81 34.46 -13.85 -9.31
N GLN A 82 33.66 -14.87 -8.95
CA GLN A 82 34.12 -16.26 -8.97
C GLN A 82 34.45 -16.70 -10.39
N ILE A 83 33.58 -16.40 -11.34
CA ILE A 83 33.79 -16.71 -12.76
C ILE A 83 35.08 -16.03 -13.24
N SER A 84 35.26 -14.72 -13.03
CA SER A 84 36.47 -14.02 -13.48
C SER A 84 37.76 -14.62 -12.89
N ARG A 85 37.73 -15.05 -11.63
CA ARG A 85 38.85 -15.73 -10.98
C ARG A 85 39.16 -17.10 -11.61
N GLU A 86 38.15 -17.89 -11.95
CA GLU A 86 38.34 -19.16 -12.66
C GLU A 86 38.93 -18.96 -14.06
N TRP A 87 38.48 -17.94 -14.80
CA TRP A 87 39.02 -17.60 -16.10
C TRP A 87 40.48 -17.12 -16.00
N ALA A 88 40.81 -16.32 -14.99
CA ALA A 88 42.19 -15.91 -14.72
C ALA A 88 43.10 -17.11 -14.40
N ALA A 89 42.62 -18.07 -13.61
CA ALA A 89 43.35 -19.30 -13.31
C ALA A 89 43.59 -20.15 -14.58
N LYS A 90 42.55 -20.36 -15.40
CA LYS A 90 42.66 -21.09 -16.67
C LYS A 90 43.62 -20.40 -17.66
N GLY A 91 43.60 -19.07 -17.72
CA GLY A 91 44.52 -18.28 -18.55
C GLY A 91 45.97 -18.40 -18.08
N ALA A 92 46.21 -18.38 -16.76
CA ALA A 92 47.53 -18.59 -16.19
C ALA A 92 48.06 -20.01 -16.46
N ASP A 93 47.21 -21.04 -16.35
CA ASP A 93 47.58 -22.42 -16.66
C ASP A 93 47.85 -22.63 -18.16
N TRP A 94 47.05 -22.00 -19.03
CA TRP A 94 47.31 -22.01 -20.47
C TRP A 94 48.63 -21.30 -20.80
N GLY A 95 48.88 -20.13 -20.21
CA GLY A 95 50.15 -19.40 -20.37
C GLY A 95 51.36 -20.22 -19.93
N LYS A 96 51.27 -20.91 -18.77
CA LYS A 96 52.31 -21.83 -18.31
C LYS A 96 52.51 -23.00 -19.28
N ARG A 97 51.44 -23.62 -19.78
CA ARG A 97 51.53 -24.72 -20.75
C ARG A 97 52.16 -24.28 -22.08
N THR A 98 51.86 -23.08 -22.55
CA THR A 98 52.42 -22.51 -23.78
C THR A 98 53.88 -22.10 -23.61
N LEU A 99 54.25 -21.48 -22.48
CA LEU A 99 55.62 -21.02 -22.23
C LEU A 99 56.57 -22.15 -21.84
N TYR A 100 56.10 -23.15 -21.10
CA TYR A 100 56.95 -24.25 -20.62
C TYR A 100 56.84 -25.53 -21.43
N GLY A 101 55.86 -25.64 -22.35
CA GLY A 101 55.69 -26.75 -23.27
C GLY A 101 55.42 -28.09 -22.57
N VAL A 102 54.32 -28.76 -22.91
CA VAL A 102 54.19 -30.20 -22.61
C VAL A 102 55.22 -30.93 -23.46
N SER A 103 56.41 -31.15 -22.89
CA SER A 103 57.35 -32.17 -23.33
C SER A 103 56.85 -33.52 -22.82
N GLY A 104 55.80 -34.01 -23.47
CA GLY A 104 55.29 -35.37 -23.32
C GLY A 104 55.55 -36.13 -24.61
N GLY A 105 56.82 -36.46 -24.88
CA GLY A 105 57.17 -37.34 -25.98
C GLY A 105 56.63 -38.74 -25.73
N GLN A 106 55.59 -39.14 -26.46
CA GLN A 106 55.25 -40.54 -26.63
C GLN A 106 55.83 -40.99 -27.97
N LYS A 107 56.97 -41.68 -27.88
CA LYS A 107 57.68 -42.29 -28.99
C LYS A 107 56.78 -43.29 -29.72
N HIS A 108 56.79 -43.20 -31.04
CA HIS A 108 56.50 -44.32 -31.92
C HIS A 108 57.36 -45.53 -31.55
N ALA A 109 56.71 -46.67 -31.41
CA ALA A 109 57.24 -48.01 -31.72
C ALA A 109 56.06 -48.81 -32.29
#